data_AF-A0AAE5ADT0-F1
#
_entry.id   AF-A0AAE5ADT0-F1
#
_cell.length_a   1.000
_cell.length_b   1.000
_cell.length_c   1.000
_cell.angle_alpha   90.00
_cell.angle_beta   90.00
_cell.angle_gamma   90.00
#
_symmetry.space_group_name_H-M   'P 1'
#
loop_
_entity.id
_entity.type
_entity.pdbx_description
1 polymer ?
#
loop_
_entity_poly.entity_id
_entity_poly.type
_entity_poly.pdbx_seq_one_letter_code
_entity_poly.pdbx_strand_id
1 'polypeptide(L)' 'MSDPAVEAAQRAYAINCADATVYDEAVTAAREMAKPIRALHAPEYDEDLESNQCHECSDDWPCETAKLVYATEELER' A
#
# COMPACT_ATOMS: atom_id res chain seq x y z
N MET A 1 1.22 12.35 -5.09
CA MET A 1 1.76 11.43 -4.07
C MET A 1 0.56 10.99 -3.27
N SER A 2 0.18 9.73 -3.41
CA SER A 2 -1.10 9.24 -2.91
C SER A 2 -0.85 8.03 -2.02
N ASP A 3 -1.38 8.08 -0.80
CA ASP A 3 -1.49 6.91 0.06
C ASP A 3 -2.75 6.15 -0.39
N PRO A 4 -2.63 4.94 -0.94
CA PRO A 4 -3.78 4.17 -1.40
C PRO A 4 -4.84 3.92 -0.31
N ALA A 5 -4.43 3.85 0.96
CA ALA A 5 -5.35 3.71 2.08
C ALA A 5 -6.20 4.97 2.30
N VAL A 6 -5.60 6.15 2.11
CA VAL A 6 -6.32 7.45 2.17
C VAL A 6 -7.33 7.53 1.02
N GLU A 7 -6.92 7.20 -0.20
CA GLU A 7 -7.85 7.19 -1.34
C GLU A 7 -8.99 6.18 -1.14
N ALA A 8 -8.69 4.99 -0.60
CA ALA A 8 -9.70 3.98 -0.29
C ALA A 8 -10.72 4.49 0.73
N ALA A 9 -10.25 5.13 1.82
CA ALA A 9 -11.11 5.74 2.81
C ALA A 9 -11.98 6.86 2.23
N GLN A 10 -11.42 7.73 1.37
CA GLN A 10 -12.17 8.79 0.68
C GLN A 10 -13.28 8.22 -0.19
N ARG A 11 -13.00 7.17 -0.97
CA ARG A 11 -14.01 6.49 -1.79
C ARG A 11 -15.12 5.88 -0.93
N ALA A 12 -14.78 5.26 0.19
CA ALA A 12 -15.76 4.70 1.11
C ALA A 12 -16.64 5.78 1.77
N TYR A 13 -16.03 6.90 2.16
CA TYR A 13 -16.72 8.05 2.74
C TYR A 13 -17.66 8.75 1.72
N ALA A 14 -17.30 8.79 0.45
CA ALA A 14 -18.19 9.35 -0.58
C ALA A 14 -19.50 8.55 -0.76
N ILE A 15 -19.52 7.27 -0.36
CA ILE A 15 -20.70 6.39 -0.45
C ILE A 15 -21.64 6.60 0.75
N ASN A 16 -21.07 6.82 1.94
CA ASN A 16 -21.81 7.07 3.17
C ASN A 16 -21.32 8.39 3.76
N CYS A 17 -22.16 9.43 3.76
CA CYS A 17 -21.88 10.73 4.40
C CYS A 17 -21.68 10.58 5.92
N ALA A 18 -20.58 9.95 6.33
CA ALA A 18 -20.23 9.68 7.71
C ALA A 18 -19.68 10.95 8.38
N ASP A 19 -19.50 10.92 9.70
CA ASP A 19 -18.86 12.01 10.42
C ASP A 19 -17.34 12.02 10.17
N ALA A 20 -16.66 13.17 10.33
CA ALA A 20 -15.22 13.30 10.11
C ALA A 20 -14.38 12.35 10.98
N THR A 21 -14.87 11.97 12.17
CA THR A 21 -14.24 10.97 13.03
C THR A 21 -14.08 9.60 12.35
N VAL A 22 -15.13 9.16 11.63
CA VAL A 22 -15.16 7.88 10.90
C VAL A 22 -14.10 7.81 9.79
N TYR A 23 -13.66 8.96 9.27
CA TYR A 23 -12.67 9.01 8.21
C TYR A 23 -11.29 8.57 8.69
N ASP A 24 -10.82 9.07 9.83
CA ASP A 24 -9.50 8.71 10.37
C ASP A 24 -9.43 7.23 10.79
N GLU A 25 -10.54 6.72 11.34
CA GLU A 25 -10.68 5.29 11.65
C GLU A 25 -10.72 4.44 10.39
N ALA A 26 -11.37 4.90 9.31
CA ALA A 26 -11.38 4.22 8.02
C ALA A 26 -9.98 4.16 7.39
N VAL A 27 -9.21 5.24 7.43
CA VAL A 27 -7.80 5.25 6.98
C VAL A 27 -6.97 4.26 7.79
N THR A 28 -7.14 4.26 9.12
CA THR A 28 -6.42 3.35 10.02
C THR A 28 -6.77 1.90 9.71
N ALA A 29 -8.05 1.58 9.57
CA ALA A 29 -8.52 0.24 9.22
C ALA A 29 -7.99 -0.22 7.85
N ALA A 30 -7.98 0.65 6.84
CA ALA A 30 -7.44 0.36 5.52
C ALA A 30 -5.93 0.05 5.59
N ARG A 31 -5.15 0.83 6.37
CA ARG A 31 -3.73 0.56 6.59
C ARG A 31 -3.48 -0.75 7.32
N GLU A 32 -4.24 -1.03 8.39
CA GLU A 32 -4.13 -2.30 9.11
C GLU A 32 -4.44 -3.51 8.20
N MET A 33 -5.47 -3.40 7.37
CA MET A 33 -5.83 -4.43 6.37
C MET A 33 -4.74 -4.61 5.29
N ALA A 34 -4.02 -3.54 4.94
CA ALA A 34 -2.94 -3.60 3.95
C ALA A 34 -1.67 -4.27 4.50
N LYS A 35 -1.42 -4.26 5.82
CA LYS A 35 -0.21 -4.85 6.44
C LYS A 35 0.09 -6.30 6.01
N PRO A 36 -0.85 -7.26 6.06
CA PRO A 36 -0.55 -8.63 5.62
C PRO A 36 -0.20 -8.70 4.12
N ILE A 37 -0.82 -7.87 3.28
CA ILE A 37 -0.51 -7.84 1.84
C ILE A 37 0.88 -7.25 1.61
N ARG A 38 1.24 -6.18 2.34
CA ARG A 38 2.60 -5.61 2.34
C ARG A 38 3.66 -6.63 2.76
N ALA A 39 3.36 -7.45 3.75
CA ALA A 39 4.29 -8.49 4.21
C ALA A 39 4.58 -9.55 3.14
N LEU A 40 3.61 -9.84 2.27
CA LEU A 40 3.80 -10.72 1.12
C LEU A 40 4.55 -10.00 -0.01
N HIS A 41 4.08 -8.80 -0.37
CA HIS A 41 4.66 -7.98 -1.43
C HIS A 41 5.66 -6.97 -0.86
N ALA A 42 6.80 -7.46 -0.40
CA ALA A 42 7.90 -6.66 0.16
C ALA A 42 9.13 -6.69 -0.77
N PRO A 43 9.99 -5.66 -0.74
CA PRO A 43 11.23 -5.66 -1.48
C PRO A 43 12.24 -6.64 -0.86
N GLU A 44 12.90 -7.41 -1.72
CA GLU A 44 14.06 -8.23 -1.40
C GLU A 44 15.18 -7.87 -2.40
N TYR A 45 16.39 -7.64 -1.90
CA TYR A 45 17.51 -7.29 -2.77
C TYR A 45 18.05 -8.54 -3.47
N ASP A 46 18.12 -8.48 -4.79
CA ASP A 46 18.73 -9.52 -5.63
C ASP A 46 20.17 -9.12 -5.97
N GLU A 47 21.13 -9.91 -5.50
CA GLU A 47 22.57 -9.65 -5.72
C GLU A 47 23.01 -9.85 -7.17
N ASP A 48 22.33 -10.73 -7.92
CA ASP A 48 22.68 -11.03 -9.32
C ASP A 48 22.18 -9.90 -10.25
N LEU A 49 21.07 -9.25 -9.89
CA LEU A 49 20.47 -8.15 -10.65
C LEU A 49 20.85 -6.75 -10.15
N GLU A 50 21.52 -6.67 -9.00
CA GLU A 50 21.85 -5.43 -8.29
C GLU A 50 20.63 -4.51 -8.06
N SER A 51 19.44 -5.10 -7.90
CA SER A 51 18.16 -4.39 -7.79
C SER A 51 17.23 -5.03 -6.77
N ASN A 52 16.19 -4.29 -6.34
CA ASN A 52 15.15 -4.85 -5.49
C ASN A 52 14.10 -5.58 -6.35
N GLN A 53 13.71 -6.76 -5.91
CA GLN A 53 12.64 -7.58 -6.46
C GLN A 53 11.50 -7.70 -5.44
N CYS A 54 10.28 -7.96 -5.90
CA CYS A 54 9.17 -8.34 -5.03
C CYS A 54 9.28 -9.83 -4.68
N HIS A 55 9.43 -10.16 -3.40
CA HIS A 55 9.61 -11.54 -2.92
C HIS A 55 8.52 -12.49 -3.44
N GLU A 56 7.24 -12.14 -3.25
CA GLU A 56 6.12 -13.00 -3.64
C GLU A 56 5.95 -13.13 -5.16
N CYS A 57 6.27 -12.08 -5.93
CA CYS A 57 6.05 -12.07 -7.37
C CYS A 57 7.25 -12.60 -8.17
N SER A 58 8.45 -12.57 -7.58
CA SER A 58 9.71 -12.75 -8.30
C SER A 58 9.81 -11.80 -9.53
N ASP A 59 9.38 -10.55 -9.35
CA ASP A 59 9.28 -9.52 -10.40
C ASP A 59 9.66 -8.14 -9.83
N ASP A 60 10.01 -7.19 -10.71
CA ASP A 60 10.71 -5.96 -10.35
C ASP A 60 9.97 -5.17 -9.26
N TRP A 61 10.72 -4.69 -8.27
CA TRP A 61 10.17 -3.81 -7.24
C TRP A 61 10.02 -2.36 -7.77
N PRO A 62 8.90 -1.66 -7.49
CA PRO A 62 7.68 -2.18 -6.87
C PRO A 62 6.77 -2.89 -7.87
N CYS A 63 6.25 -4.06 -7.48
CA CYS A 63 5.25 -4.77 -8.27
C CYS A 63 3.89 -4.05 -8.26
N GLU A 64 2.98 -4.45 -9.15
CA GLU A 64 1.65 -3.84 -9.25
C GLU A 64 0.85 -3.91 -7.93
N THR A 65 0.94 -5.02 -7.18
CA THR A 65 0.27 -5.12 -5.87
C THR A 65 0.88 -4.16 -4.86
N ALA A 66 2.21 -4.01 -4.84
CA ALA A 66 2.88 -3.09 -3.93
C ALA A 66 2.42 -1.64 -4.17
N LYS A 67 2.27 -1.22 -5.43
CA LYS A 67 1.74 0.12 -5.80
C LYS A 67 0.34 0.40 -5.25
N LEU A 68 -0.45 -0.64 -4.95
CA LEU A 68 -1.80 -0.52 -4.41
C LEU A 68 -1.85 -0.49 -2.89
N VAL A 69 -0.77 -0.88 -2.20
CA VAL A 69 -0.75 -1.01 -0.74
C VAL A 69 0.36 -0.21 -0.06
N TYR A 70 1.23 0.45 -0.83
CA TYR A 70 2.24 1.37 -0.31
C TYR A 70 2.00 2.82 -0.72
N ALA A 71 2.30 3.74 0.19
CA ALA A 71 2.41 5.15 -0.17
C ALA A 71 3.61 5.34 -1.10
N THR A 72 3.52 6.34 -1.98
CA THR A 72 4.56 6.63 -2.98
C THR A 72 5.94 6.81 -2.33
N GLU A 73 6.00 7.52 -1.20
CA GLU A 73 7.22 7.80 -0.44
C GLU A 73 7.87 6.54 0.16
N GLU A 74 7.09 5.50 0.42
CA GLU A 74 7.59 4.20 0.89
C GLU A 74 8.13 3.34 -0.25
N LEU A 75 7.72 3.60 -1.50
CA LEU A 75 8.22 2.89 -2.69
C LEU A 75 9.51 3.50 -3.25
N GLU A 76 9.75 4.79 -2.98
CA GLU A 76 10.93 5.53 -3.45
C GLU A 76 12.14 5.45 -2.48
N ARG A 77 12.00 4.70 -1.38
CA ARG A 77 13.03 4.50 -0.35
C ARG A 77 13.88 3.27 -0.58
#